data_AF-A0A0C2CXL8-F1
#
_entry.id   AF-A0A0C2CXL8-F1
#
_cell.length_a   1.000
_cell.length_b   1.000
_cell.length_c   1.000
_cell.angle_alpha   90.00
_cell.angle_beta   90.00
_cell.angle_gamma   90.00
#
_symmetry.space_group_name_H-M   'P 1'
#
loop_
_entity.id
_entity.type
_entity.pdbx_description
1 polymer ?
#
loop_
_entity_poly.entity_id
_entity_poly.type
_entity_poly.pdbx_seq_one_letter_code
_entity_poly.pdbx_strand_id
1 'polypeptide(L)'
;MFIKHTILAILAACGINNPDGPDDKELPPPPPDPSHYFCCHTVDADKLTGEGCVTIGANQVDSCASVLHCANTFTKMDGEVKCEG
;
A
#
# COMPACT_ATOMS: atom_id res chain seq x y z
N MET A 1 -9.28 -40.07 -33.45
CA MET A 1 -8.55 -39.29 -32.43
C MET A 1 -7.90 -38.10 -33.13
N PHE A 2 -7.92 -36.95 -32.47
CA PHE A 2 -8.25 -35.62 -33.02
C PHE A 2 -7.30 -35.03 -34.07
N ILE A 3 -7.94 -34.40 -35.06
CA ILE A 3 -7.38 -33.72 -36.22
C ILE A 3 -6.60 -32.47 -35.78
N LYS A 4 -5.39 -32.32 -36.37
CA LYS A 4 -4.50 -31.15 -36.23
C LYS A 4 -5.27 -29.84 -36.50
N HIS A 5 -5.25 -28.94 -35.52
CA HIS A 5 -5.85 -27.62 -35.62
C HIS A 5 -5.04 -26.75 -36.58
N THR A 6 -5.69 -26.36 -37.67
CA THR A 6 -5.18 -25.36 -38.61
C THR A 6 -6.09 -24.15 -38.49
N ILE A 7 -5.71 -23.10 -37.76
CA ILE A 7 -6.36 -21.80 -37.86
C ILE A 7 -5.31 -20.69 -37.69
N LEU A 8 -4.82 -20.21 -38.83
CA LEU A 8 -4.27 -18.86 -38.98
C LEU A 8 -5.48 -17.96 -39.30
N ALA A 9 -5.80 -17.00 -38.45
CA ALA A 9 -6.78 -15.96 -38.77
C ALA A 9 -6.28 -14.61 -38.28
N ILE A 10 -6.10 -13.73 -39.26
CA ILE A 10 -5.50 -12.41 -39.24
C ILE A 10 -6.48 -11.45 -38.54
N LEU A 11 -6.06 -10.83 -37.44
CA LEU A 11 -6.82 -9.71 -36.87
C LEU A 11 -6.56 -8.47 -37.72
N ALA A 12 -7.58 -8.18 -38.53
CA ALA A 12 -7.70 -6.99 -39.36
C ALA A 12 -7.46 -5.71 -38.55
N ALA A 13 -6.49 -4.92 -39.00
CA ALA A 13 -6.40 -3.51 -38.66
C ALA A 13 -7.55 -2.77 -39.34
N CYS A 14 -8.50 -2.26 -38.54
CA CYS A 14 -9.49 -1.26 -38.94
C CYS A 14 -9.94 -0.48 -37.69
N GLY A 15 -9.87 0.85 -37.75
CA GLY A 15 -10.43 1.75 -36.74
C GLY A 15 -9.53 2.95 -36.48
N ILE A 16 -9.35 3.85 -37.46
CA ILE A 16 -10.06 5.14 -37.56
C ILE A 16 -9.57 6.16 -36.51
N ASN A 17 -8.85 7.13 -37.05
CA ASN A 17 -8.49 8.46 -36.54
C ASN A 17 -9.61 9.14 -35.71
N ASN A 18 -9.30 9.66 -34.51
CA ASN A 18 -9.76 10.96 -33.95
C ASN A 18 -9.43 11.13 -32.45
N PRO A 19 -9.43 12.38 -31.95
CA PRO A 19 -8.29 13.30 -31.81
C PRO A 19 -7.62 13.22 -30.42
N ASP A 20 -6.45 13.84 -30.27
CA ASP A 20 -5.85 14.21 -28.97
C ASP A 20 -6.91 14.81 -28.04
N GLY A 21 -7.43 14.01 -27.10
CA GLY A 21 -7.98 14.50 -25.85
C GLY A 21 -6.82 15.00 -24.98
N PRO A 22 -7.06 15.87 -23.98
CA PRO A 22 -6.00 16.24 -23.04
C PRO A 22 -5.38 14.94 -22.52
N ASP A 23 -4.07 14.81 -22.72
CA ASP A 23 -3.25 13.77 -22.14
C ASP A 23 -3.44 13.85 -20.63
N ASP A 24 -4.44 13.13 -20.11
CA ASP A 24 -4.62 12.81 -18.70
C ASP A 24 -3.38 12.00 -18.33
N LYS A 25 -2.24 12.71 -18.17
CA LYS A 25 -1.03 12.17 -17.57
C LYS A 25 -1.47 11.69 -16.21
N GLU A 26 -1.67 10.39 -16.11
CA GLU A 26 -1.82 9.69 -14.86
C GLU A 26 -0.63 10.14 -14.01
N LEU A 27 -0.90 10.99 -13.01
CA LEU A 27 0.12 11.52 -12.13
C LEU A 27 0.88 10.31 -11.56
N PRO A 28 2.22 10.33 -11.56
CA PRO A 28 2.97 9.23 -10.97
C PRO A 28 2.43 8.99 -9.56
N PRO A 29 2.26 7.72 -9.16
CA PRO A 29 1.73 7.41 -7.84
C PRO A 29 2.55 8.16 -6.80
N PRO A 30 1.90 8.73 -5.76
CA PRO A 30 2.62 9.44 -4.72
C PRO A 30 3.69 8.52 -4.14
N PRO A 31 4.83 9.08 -3.70
CA PRO A 31 5.86 8.28 -3.05
C PRO A 31 5.25 7.48 -1.90
N PRO A 32 5.74 6.26 -1.63
CA PRO A 32 5.24 5.46 -0.52
C PRO A 32 5.42 6.26 0.78
N ASP A 33 4.34 6.39 1.53
CA ASP A 33 4.35 7.02 2.84
C ASP A 33 5.28 6.21 3.76
N PRO A 34 6.36 6.79 4.31
CA PRO A 34 7.26 6.06 5.22
C PRO A 34 6.63 5.82 6.59
N SER A 35 5.40 6.27 6.79
CA SER A 35 4.63 6.12 8.01
C SER A 35 4.40 4.64 8.37
N HIS A 36 4.74 4.29 9.60
CA HIS A 36 4.46 2.99 10.18
C HIS A 36 3.33 3.09 11.20
N TYR A 37 2.33 2.23 11.04
CA TYR A 37 1.20 2.12 11.97
C TYR A 37 1.30 0.82 12.76
N PHE A 38 1.07 0.92 14.06
CA PHE A 38 1.07 -0.21 14.97
C PHE A 38 -0.22 -0.24 15.77
N CYS A 39 -0.83 -1.42 15.84
CA CYS A 39 -1.89 -1.70 16.76
C CYS A 39 -1.30 -2.28 18.04
N CYS A 40 -1.47 -1.58 19.15
CA CYS A 40 -0.85 -1.91 20.44
C CYS A 40 -1.91 -2.20 21.50
N HIS A 41 -1.51 -2.91 22.55
CA HIS A 41 -2.38 -3.05 23.73
C HIS A 41 -2.42 -1.74 24.52
N THR A 42 -1.26 -1.12 24.69
CA THR A 42 -1.08 0.16 25.38
C THR A 42 -0.20 1.07 24.55
N VAL A 43 -0.46 2.38 24.62
CA VAL A 43 0.35 3.43 23.99
C VAL A 43 0.63 4.50 25.03
N ASP A 44 1.89 4.88 25.15
CA ASP A 44 2.36 6.04 25.91
C ASP A 44 2.71 7.14 24.89
N ALA A 45 1.79 8.11 24.77
CA ALA A 45 1.91 9.19 23.80
C ALA A 45 3.04 10.17 24.14
N ASP A 46 3.37 10.34 25.42
CA ASP A 46 4.44 11.22 25.87
C ASP A 46 5.82 10.69 25.47
N LYS A 47 6.01 9.36 25.49
CA LYS A 47 7.26 8.70 25.12
C LYS A 47 7.30 8.21 23.68
N LEU A 48 6.17 8.30 22.96
CA LEU A 48 5.98 7.70 21.63
C LEU A 48 6.32 6.20 21.62
N THR A 49 5.89 5.50 22.66
CA THR A 49 6.09 4.06 22.83
C THR A 49 4.76 3.31 22.92
N GLY A 50 4.75 2.03 22.60
CA GLY A 50 3.60 1.16 22.83
C GLY A 50 4.03 -0.28 23.10
N GLU A 51 3.24 -1.02 23.87
CA GLU A 51 3.51 -2.42 24.22
C GLU A 51 2.52 -3.38 23.56
N GLY A 52 2.99 -4.60 23.31
CA GLY A 52 2.19 -5.64 22.66
C GLY A 52 1.78 -5.25 21.24
N CYS A 53 2.66 -4.54 20.52
CA CYS A 53 2.35 -3.94 19.23
C CYS A 53 2.52 -4.91 18.05
N VAL A 54 1.58 -4.83 17.11
CA VAL A 54 1.65 -5.48 15.79
C VAL A 54 1.58 -4.43 14.68
N THR A 55 2.34 -4.63 13.62
CA THR A 55 2.32 -3.71 12.47
C THR A 55 1.00 -3.87 11.71
N ILE A 56 0.38 -2.75 11.35
CA ILE A 56 -0.85 -2.70 10.57
C ILE A 56 -0.70 -1.77 9.37
N GLY A 57 -1.55 -1.96 8.35
CA GLY A 57 -1.67 -1.02 7.24
C GLY A 57 -2.51 0.19 7.64
N ALA A 58 -2.33 1.33 6.95
CA ALA A 58 -3.08 2.56 7.20
C ALA A 58 -4.61 2.35 7.10
N ASN A 59 -5.06 1.43 6.24
CA ASN A 59 -6.47 1.07 6.07
C ASN A 59 -7.06 0.23 7.22
N GLN A 60 -6.25 -0.13 8.22
CA GLN A 60 -6.67 -0.94 9.38
C GLN A 60 -6.58 -0.18 10.71
N VAL A 61 -6.23 1.12 10.67
CA VAL A 61 -6.08 1.98 11.85
C VAL A 61 -7.38 2.06 12.63
N ASP A 62 -8.51 2.26 11.95
CA ASP A 62 -9.84 2.38 12.58
C ASP A 62 -10.30 1.10 13.31
N SER A 63 -9.70 -0.05 12.98
CA SER A 63 -10.03 -1.33 13.60
C SER A 63 -9.29 -1.56 14.93
N CYS A 64 -8.35 -0.69 15.29
CA CYS A 64 -7.52 -0.85 16.48
C CYS A 64 -7.93 0.10 17.61
N ALA A 65 -7.91 -0.40 18.85
CA ALA A 65 -8.25 0.40 20.02
C ALA A 65 -7.16 1.43 20.40
N SER A 66 -5.89 1.06 20.23
CA SER A 66 -4.74 1.91 20.56
C SER A 66 -3.72 1.85 19.44
N VAL A 67 -3.51 2.99 18.77
CA VAL A 67 -2.63 3.08 17.61
C VAL A 67 -1.39 3.91 17.95
N LEU A 68 -0.22 3.36 17.64
CA LEU A 68 1.04 4.09 17.62
C LEU A 68 1.43 4.35 16.16
N HIS A 69 1.63 5.62 15.82
CA HIS A 69 2.08 6.06 14.49
C HIS A 69 3.50 6.59 14.60
N CYS A 70 4.42 6.02 13.83
CA CYS A 70 5.78 6.50 13.69
C CYS A 70 5.94 7.08 12.28
N ALA A 71 6.22 8.39 12.19
CA ALA A 71 6.39 9.08 10.91
C ALA A 71 7.69 8.67 10.17
N ASN A 72 8.73 8.30 10.93
CA ASN A 72 10.04 7.89 10.42
C ASN A 72 10.36 6.46 10.89
N THR A 73 11.49 6.27 11.57
CA THR A 73 11.96 4.98 12.03
C THR A 73 11.33 4.61 13.38
N PHE A 74 11.40 3.32 13.68
CA PHE A 74 10.97 2.78 14.95
C PHE A 74 11.93 1.67 15.36
N THR A 75 12.08 1.48 16.65
CA THR A 75 12.72 0.30 17.22
C THR A 75 11.66 -0.58 17.82
N LYS A 76 11.75 -1.90 17.57
CA LYS A 76 10.90 -2.90 18.22
C LYS A 76 11.77 -3.87 19.03
N MET A 77 11.54 -3.96 20.34
CA MET A 77 12.21 -4.90 21.24
C MET A 77 11.18 -5.55 22.16
N ASP A 78 11.20 -6.88 22.25
CA ASP A 78 10.31 -7.67 23.13
C ASP A 78 8.81 -7.33 23.04
N GLY A 79 8.34 -6.88 21.87
CA GLY A 79 6.94 -6.51 21.64
C GLY A 79 6.60 -5.05 21.99
N GLU A 80 7.53 -4.30 22.57
CA GLU A 80 7.48 -2.85 22.70
C GLU A 80 7.97 -2.20 21.39
N VAL A 81 7.26 -1.17 20.93
CA VAL A 81 7.66 -0.33 19.81
C VAL A 81 7.92 1.08 20.33
N LYS A 82 9.01 1.68 19.90
CA LYS A 82 9.37 3.07 20.16
C LYS A 82 9.59 3.80 18.84
N CYS A 83 8.85 4.89 18.61
CA CYS A 83 9.12 5.76 17.48
C CYS A 83 10.40 6.57 17.73
N GLU A 84 11.19 6.76 16.68
CA GLU A 84 12.35 7.65 16.70
C GLU A 84 11.93 8.98 16.05
N GLY A 85 12.13 10.08 16.79
CA GLY A 85 11.82 11.44 16.36
C GLY A 85 12.99 12.11 15.65
#